data_AF-A0A1I7TYB6-F1
#
_entry.id   AF-A0A1I7TYB6-F1
#
_cell.length_a   1.000
_cell.length_b   1.000
_cell.length_c   1.000
_cell.angle_alpha   90.00
_cell.angle_beta   90.00
_cell.angle_gamma   90.00
#
_symmetry.space_group_name_H-M   'P 1'
#
loop_
_entity.id
_entity.type
_entity.pdbx_description
1 polymer ?
#
loop_
_entity_poly.entity_id
_entity_poly.type
_entity_poly.pdbx_seq_one_letter_code
_entity_poly.pdbx_strand_id
1 'polypeptide(L)'
;MEETPLSVYYQTVYLTKCPYTQESIFSSVQFLTYFSRIIALLSFPIQLLTAYCIWKRTPDNMKSVKASLMNLNFWCTVSLIASSFFMCPYLFFPYIAGFNAGVLTDLNVPTVVQFYISFSISFAMIVSMVLVFESRSSSISQNRFRIKTTSGRLIWTSLNFFGLIGLLIPILFDLPDQINAKMNILKTIPCPTIEFFTQPVLVLASEGFWETYDKYACITMYIGLTSEVLFFTSCCIYYLFISKNIQVSCQTRRLQIRCFYGIVLQTLIPVCLTFIPLTVSMNHSKGEEYNQPETNMVFITLCLQNSATSLSILIVHQPYRRFLKTKLWCKKKKISKIVHVSSHSL
;
A
#
# COMPACT_ATOMS: atom_id res chain seq x y z
N MET A 1 15.53 -19.43 -35.59
CA MET A 1 14.76 -19.11 -34.37
C MET A 1 13.47 -19.90 -34.48
N GLU A 2 13.21 -20.83 -33.57
CA GLU A 2 11.94 -21.56 -33.53
C GLU A 2 10.80 -20.55 -33.34
N GLU A 3 9.79 -20.61 -34.21
CA GLU A 3 8.57 -19.83 -34.04
C GLU A 3 7.81 -20.37 -32.84
N THR A 4 7.73 -19.56 -31.79
CA THR A 4 6.96 -19.93 -30.59
C THR A 4 5.45 -19.89 -30.90
N PRO A 5 4.62 -20.69 -30.20
CA PRO A 5 3.16 -20.61 -30.33
C PRO A 5 2.61 -19.20 -30.12
N LEU A 6 3.25 -18.41 -29.25
CA LEU A 6 2.88 -17.03 -28.95
C LEU A 6 3.14 -16.10 -30.14
N SER A 7 4.28 -16.23 -30.83
CA SER A 7 4.59 -15.44 -32.04
C SER A 7 3.67 -15.82 -33.21
N VAL A 8 3.35 -17.11 -33.36
CA VAL A 8 2.40 -17.57 -34.39
C VAL A 8 1.02 -16.98 -34.14
N TYR A 9 0.53 -17.00 -32.89
CA TYR A 9 -0.75 -16.40 -32.53
C TYR A 9 -0.77 -14.90 -32.83
N TYR A 10 0.29 -14.18 -32.47
CA TYR A 10 0.40 -12.75 -32.73
C TYR A 10 0.26 -12.43 -34.23
N GLN A 11 0.99 -13.14 -35.09
CA GLN A 11 0.99 -12.88 -36.52
C GLN A 11 -0.29 -13.32 -37.23
N THR A 12 -0.85 -14.48 -36.85
CA THR A 12 -1.97 -15.10 -37.59
C THR A 12 -3.34 -14.68 -37.05
N VAL A 13 -3.46 -14.47 -35.74
CA VAL A 13 -4.74 -14.19 -35.06
C VAL A 13 -4.82 -12.76 -34.57
N TYR A 14 -3.83 -12.28 -33.82
CA TYR A 14 -3.91 -10.96 -33.18
C TYR A 14 -3.96 -9.82 -34.21
N LEU A 15 -3.01 -9.80 -35.17
CA LEU A 15 -2.96 -8.76 -36.21
C LEU A 15 -4.19 -8.75 -37.14
N THR A 16 -4.90 -9.87 -37.25
CA THR A 16 -6.07 -10.00 -38.13
C THR A 16 -7.39 -9.72 -37.42
N LYS A 17 -7.54 -10.16 -36.15
CA LYS A 17 -8.79 -10.05 -35.39
C LYS A 17 -8.89 -8.83 -34.49
N CYS A 18 -7.75 -8.32 -33.99
CA CYS A 18 -7.74 -7.22 -33.05
C CYS A 18 -7.57 -5.91 -33.82
N PRO A 19 -8.62 -5.07 -33.93
CA PRO A 19 -8.50 -3.82 -34.65
C PRO A 19 -7.41 -2.95 -34.00
N TYR A 20 -6.70 -2.17 -34.83
CA TYR A 20 -5.87 -1.04 -34.38
C TYR A 20 -6.75 0.10 -33.83
N THR A 21 -7.85 -0.23 -33.13
CA THR A 21 -8.58 0.75 -32.34
C THR A 21 -7.58 1.30 -31.35
N GLN A 22 -7.36 2.62 -31.44
CA GLN A 22 -6.49 3.40 -30.57
C GLN A 22 -6.59 2.84 -29.15
N GLU A 23 -5.57 2.09 -28.72
CA GLU A 23 -5.52 1.62 -27.34
C GLU A 23 -5.73 2.85 -26.47
N SER A 24 -6.74 2.77 -25.60
CA SER A 24 -7.05 3.87 -24.70
C SER A 24 -5.77 4.30 -24.01
N ILE A 25 -5.50 5.61 -23.92
CA ILE A 25 -4.30 6.13 -23.23
C ILE A 25 -4.20 5.51 -21.82
N PHE A 26 -5.36 5.29 -21.17
CA PHE A 26 -5.48 4.67 -19.86
C PHE A 26 -5.04 3.20 -19.81
N SER A 27 -5.01 2.47 -20.93
CA SER A 27 -4.50 1.10 -21.04
C SER A 27 -2.98 1.03 -21.08
N SER A 28 -2.30 2.10 -21.50
CA SER A 28 -0.86 2.05 -21.79
C SER A 28 0.02 1.94 -20.53
N VAL A 29 1.16 1.26 -20.66
CA VAL A 29 2.21 1.24 -19.61
C VAL A 29 2.74 2.64 -19.33
N GLN A 30 2.82 3.49 -20.35
CA GLN A 30 3.31 4.86 -20.24
C GLN A 30 2.42 5.69 -19.33
N PHE A 31 1.10 5.59 -19.49
CA PHE A 31 0.14 6.22 -18.58
C PHE A 31 0.36 5.75 -17.14
N LEU A 32 0.39 4.43 -16.93
CA LEU A 32 0.54 3.83 -15.61
C LEU A 32 1.82 4.30 -14.89
N THR A 33 2.95 4.21 -15.58
CA THR A 33 4.27 4.59 -15.04
C THR A 33 4.37 6.10 -14.81
N TYR A 34 3.90 6.93 -15.75
CA TYR A 34 3.96 8.38 -15.63
C TYR A 34 3.12 8.88 -14.45
N PHE A 35 1.87 8.41 -14.32
CA PHE A 35 1.01 8.79 -13.20
C PHE A 35 1.56 8.30 -11.86
N SER A 36 2.05 7.06 -11.80
CA SER A 36 2.66 6.50 -10.58
C SER A 36 3.89 7.32 -10.15
N ARG A 37 4.73 7.77 -11.08
CA ARG A 37 5.89 8.64 -10.82
C ARG A 37 5.47 10.02 -10.34
N ILE A 38 4.46 10.65 -10.95
CA ILE A 38 3.92 11.93 -10.48
C ILE A 38 3.42 11.81 -9.04
N ILE A 39 2.65 10.76 -8.74
CA ILE A 39 2.15 10.50 -7.39
C ILE A 39 3.33 10.39 -6.42
N ALA A 40 4.35 9.61 -6.75
CA ALA A 40 5.54 9.47 -5.91
C ALA A 40 6.27 10.80 -5.68
N LEU A 41 6.50 11.59 -6.73
CA LEU A 41 7.18 12.88 -6.64
C LEU A 41 6.42 13.90 -5.79
N LEU A 42 5.08 13.95 -5.93
CA LEU A 42 4.24 14.84 -5.12
C LEU A 42 4.14 14.36 -3.66
N SER A 43 4.18 13.05 -3.44
CA SER A 43 3.99 12.44 -2.13
C SER A 43 5.27 12.40 -1.30
N PHE A 44 6.43 12.34 -1.95
CA PHE A 44 7.71 12.25 -1.27
C PHE A 44 7.98 13.42 -0.30
N PRO A 45 7.74 14.70 -0.66
CA PRO A 45 7.82 15.81 0.30
C PRO A 45 6.87 15.65 1.50
N ILE A 46 5.68 15.11 1.28
CA ILE A 46 4.69 14.85 2.33
C ILE A 46 5.19 13.75 3.27
N GLN A 47 5.75 12.67 2.71
CA GLN A 47 6.34 11.56 3.48
C GLN A 47 7.55 11.99 4.29
N LEU A 48 8.42 12.84 3.75
CA LEU A 48 9.54 13.45 4.49
C LEU A 48 9.05 14.36 5.62
N LEU A 49 8.04 15.20 5.35
CA LEU A 49 7.43 16.05 6.37
C LEU A 49 6.75 15.22 7.47
N THR A 50 6.14 14.11 7.09
CA THR A 50 5.53 13.14 8.01
C THR A 50 6.59 12.52 8.91
N ALA A 51 7.68 12.00 8.33
CA ALA A 51 8.82 11.49 9.08
C ALA A 51 9.40 12.55 10.04
N TYR A 52 9.60 13.78 9.58
CA TYR A 52 10.07 14.88 10.41
C TYR A 52 9.12 15.16 11.59
N CYS A 53 7.81 15.22 11.34
CA CYS A 53 6.81 15.43 12.39
C CYS A 53 6.81 14.29 13.41
N ILE A 54 6.84 13.03 12.97
CA ILE A 54 6.92 11.87 13.87
C ILE A 54 8.22 11.91 14.68
N TRP A 55 9.36 12.25 14.07
CA TRP A 55 10.62 12.32 14.80
C TRP A 55 10.60 13.43 15.85
N LYS A 56 10.32 14.66 15.44
CA LYS A 56 10.63 15.87 16.22
C LYS A 56 9.42 16.48 16.93
N ARG A 57 8.19 16.13 16.53
CA ARG A 57 6.95 16.75 17.05
C ARG A 57 6.04 15.78 17.78
N THR A 58 6.43 14.51 17.93
CA THR A 58 5.70 13.55 18.76
C THR A 58 5.89 13.85 20.25
N PRO A 59 4.82 14.15 21.01
CA PRO A 59 4.89 14.38 22.46
C PRO A 59 5.09 13.07 23.24
N ASP A 60 5.50 13.18 24.51
CA ASP A 60 5.78 12.03 25.39
C ASP A 60 4.58 11.09 25.56
N ASN A 61 3.37 11.64 25.57
CA ASN A 61 2.12 10.86 25.66
C ASN A 61 1.84 9.94 24.45
N MET A 62 2.53 10.16 23.33
CA MET A 62 2.45 9.34 22.10
C MET A 62 3.77 8.60 21.83
N LYS A 63 4.73 8.63 22.75
CA LYS A 63 6.06 8.04 22.56
C LYS A 63 6.00 6.54 22.28
N SER A 64 5.01 5.83 22.82
CA SER A 64 4.82 4.40 22.62
C SER A 64 4.52 4.00 21.17
N VAL A 65 3.81 4.85 20.41
CA VAL A 65 3.43 4.61 19.01
C VAL A 65 4.35 5.33 18.02
N LYS A 66 5.30 6.12 18.51
CA LYS A 66 6.23 6.89 17.67
C LYS A 66 7.03 5.98 16.73
N ALA A 67 7.57 4.89 17.26
CA ALA A 67 8.41 3.96 16.50
C ALA A 67 7.59 3.23 15.42
N SER A 68 6.38 2.75 15.74
CA SER A 68 5.51 2.09 14.78
C SER A 68 4.98 3.03 13.70
N LEU A 69 4.64 4.28 14.05
CA LEU A 69 4.27 5.30 13.05
C LEU A 69 5.44 5.63 12.10
N MET A 70 6.67 5.71 12.63
CA MET A 70 7.86 5.92 11.80
C MET A 70 8.09 4.74 10.86
N ASN A 71 7.98 3.51 11.39
CA ASN A 71 8.12 2.28 10.60
C ASN A 71 7.07 2.19 9.50
N LEU A 72 5.80 2.49 9.79
CA LEU A 72 4.73 2.56 8.79
C LEU A 72 5.05 3.59 7.69
N ASN A 73 5.40 4.83 8.07
CA ASN A 73 5.72 5.86 7.09
C ASN A 73 6.95 5.47 6.23
N PHE A 74 7.94 4.81 6.82
CA PHE A 74 9.10 4.29 6.09
C PHE A 74 8.67 3.27 5.04
N TRP A 75 7.91 2.23 5.41
CA TRP A 75 7.49 1.20 4.45
C TRP A 75 6.49 1.71 3.41
N CYS A 76 5.61 2.66 3.73
CA CYS A 76 4.79 3.36 2.73
C CYS A 76 5.65 4.15 1.72
N THR A 77 6.73 4.77 2.17
CA THR A 77 7.66 5.52 1.31
C THR A 77 8.44 4.56 0.41
N VAL A 78 8.98 3.48 0.97
CA VAL A 78 9.70 2.44 0.21
C VAL A 78 8.78 1.78 -0.81
N SER A 79 7.56 1.40 -0.40
CA SER A 79 6.56 0.81 -1.29
C SER A 79 6.25 1.72 -2.47
N LEU A 80 5.95 3.00 -2.22
CA LEU A 80 5.63 3.96 -3.27
C LEU A 80 6.81 4.21 -4.23
N ILE A 81 8.02 4.36 -3.72
CA ILE A 81 9.20 4.57 -4.57
C ILE A 81 9.48 3.32 -5.41
N ALA A 82 9.44 2.14 -4.79
CA ALA A 82 9.66 0.87 -5.47
C ALA A 82 8.63 0.69 -6.59
N SER A 83 7.35 0.83 -6.29
CA SER A 83 6.24 0.61 -7.22
C SER A 83 6.08 1.69 -8.30
N SER A 84 6.69 2.86 -8.15
CA SER A 84 6.64 3.93 -9.15
C SER A 84 7.88 4.02 -10.04
N PHE A 85 9.06 3.70 -9.52
CA PHE A 85 10.33 3.88 -10.24
C PHE A 85 11.04 2.58 -10.60
N PHE A 86 11.05 1.60 -9.69
CA PHE A 86 11.87 0.40 -9.85
C PHE A 86 11.11 -0.76 -10.50
N MET A 87 9.87 -0.96 -10.06
CA MET A 87 9.04 -2.14 -10.33
C MET A 87 7.57 -1.73 -10.38
N CYS A 88 7.17 -1.00 -11.43
CA CYS A 88 5.79 -0.59 -11.64
C CYS A 88 5.01 -1.76 -12.28
N PRO A 89 4.17 -2.49 -11.52
CA PRO A 89 3.46 -3.64 -12.04
C PRO A 89 2.41 -3.22 -13.04
N TYR A 90 2.45 -3.86 -14.20
CA TYR A 90 1.40 -3.86 -15.20
C TYR A 90 0.76 -5.24 -15.19
N LEU A 91 -0.48 -5.30 -14.72
CA LEU A 91 -1.19 -6.55 -14.44
C LEU A 91 -2.29 -6.77 -15.47
N PHE A 92 -2.53 -8.03 -15.81
CA PHE A 92 -3.61 -8.48 -16.70
C PHE A 92 -4.74 -9.10 -15.88
N PHE A 93 -5.30 -8.37 -14.90
CA PHE A 93 -6.36 -8.85 -14.03
C PHE A 93 -7.65 -9.17 -14.82
N PRO A 94 -8.41 -10.25 -14.51
CA PRO A 94 -8.30 -11.17 -13.37
C PRO A 94 -7.27 -12.30 -13.52
N TYR A 95 -6.54 -12.36 -14.63
CA TYR A 95 -5.49 -13.35 -14.81
C TYR A 95 -4.31 -12.98 -13.93
N ILE A 96 -3.78 -13.96 -13.19
CA ILE A 96 -2.66 -13.75 -12.27
C ILE A 96 -1.36 -13.68 -13.09
N ALA A 97 -1.32 -12.71 -14.00
CA ALA A 97 -0.31 -12.50 -15.00
C ALA A 97 0.05 -11.02 -15.09
N GLY A 98 1.31 -10.72 -15.33
CA GLY A 98 1.78 -9.36 -15.44
C GLY A 98 3.28 -9.28 -15.63
N PHE A 99 3.75 -8.05 -15.77
CA PHE A 99 5.17 -7.73 -15.74
C PHE A 99 5.39 -6.46 -14.94
N ASN A 100 6.65 -6.10 -14.73
CA ASN A 100 7.00 -4.85 -14.09
C ASN A 100 7.71 -3.95 -15.10
N ALA A 101 7.41 -2.65 -15.07
CA ALA A 101 8.12 -1.62 -15.82
C ALA A 101 8.93 -0.74 -14.86
N GLY A 102 10.17 -0.42 -15.22
CA GLY A 102 11.03 0.44 -14.40
C GLY A 102 12.49 0.00 -14.42
N VAL A 103 13.28 0.62 -13.54
CA VAL A 103 14.74 0.48 -13.53
C VAL A 103 15.20 -0.98 -13.43
N LEU A 104 14.50 -1.84 -12.68
CA LEU A 104 14.90 -3.24 -12.57
C LEU A 104 14.69 -4.01 -13.87
N THR A 105 13.63 -3.71 -14.62
CA THR A 105 13.39 -4.29 -15.94
C THR A 105 14.40 -3.77 -16.95
N ASP A 106 14.75 -2.48 -16.90
CA ASP A 106 15.80 -1.89 -17.75
C ASP A 106 17.18 -2.53 -17.50
N LEU A 107 17.42 -3.01 -16.27
CA LEU A 107 18.61 -3.77 -15.88
C LEU A 107 18.50 -5.28 -16.15
N ASN A 108 17.45 -5.74 -16.84
CA ASN A 108 17.17 -7.15 -17.14
C ASN A 108 17.03 -8.05 -15.89
N VAL A 109 16.57 -7.52 -14.76
CA VAL A 109 16.25 -8.34 -13.59
C VAL A 109 15.01 -9.19 -13.89
N PRO A 110 15.03 -10.52 -13.66
CA PRO A 110 13.92 -11.40 -13.97
C PRO A 110 12.60 -10.98 -13.31
N THR A 111 11.49 -11.02 -14.06
CA THR A 111 10.15 -10.61 -13.59
C THR A 111 9.71 -11.31 -12.30
N VAL A 112 10.07 -12.59 -12.13
CA VAL A 112 9.78 -13.38 -10.92
C VAL A 112 10.43 -12.76 -9.68
N VAL A 113 11.70 -12.36 -9.80
CA VAL A 113 12.47 -11.73 -8.71
C VAL A 113 11.87 -10.36 -8.38
N GLN A 114 11.46 -9.60 -9.40
CA GLN A 114 10.80 -8.32 -9.20
C GLN A 114 9.49 -8.49 -8.43
N PHE A 115 8.62 -9.42 -8.82
CA PHE A 115 7.38 -9.70 -8.07
C PHE A 115 7.64 -10.14 -6.64
N TYR A 116 8.61 -11.02 -6.40
CA TYR A 116 8.99 -11.44 -5.04
C TYR A 116 9.38 -10.23 -4.16
N ILE A 117 10.19 -9.32 -4.69
CA ILE A 117 10.58 -8.09 -3.99
C ILE A 117 9.37 -7.18 -3.80
N SER A 118 8.50 -7.01 -4.81
CA SER A 118 7.27 -6.20 -4.71
C SER A 118 6.36 -6.68 -3.59
N PHE A 119 6.06 -7.98 -3.57
CA PHE A 119 5.23 -8.60 -2.55
C PHE A 119 5.85 -8.47 -1.16
N SER A 120 7.16 -8.68 -1.04
CA SER A 120 7.88 -8.51 0.22
C SER A 120 7.74 -7.08 0.78
N ILE A 121 7.92 -6.07 -0.05
CA ILE A 121 7.76 -4.67 0.36
C ILE A 121 6.30 -4.37 0.77
N SER A 122 5.33 -4.86 0.00
CA SER A 122 3.90 -4.68 0.32
C SER A 122 3.51 -5.39 1.63
N PHE A 123 4.00 -6.60 1.89
CA PHE A 123 3.76 -7.31 3.15
C PHE A 123 4.43 -6.59 4.33
N ALA A 124 5.64 -6.08 4.17
CA ALA A 124 6.29 -5.28 5.21
C ALA A 124 5.48 -4.01 5.55
N MET A 125 4.90 -3.35 4.54
CA MET A 125 4.02 -2.20 4.74
C MET A 125 2.74 -2.59 5.49
N ILE A 126 2.07 -3.68 5.09
CA ILE A 126 0.84 -4.15 5.73
C ILE A 126 1.09 -4.57 7.18
N VAL A 127 2.15 -5.35 7.44
CA VAL A 127 2.54 -5.73 8.81
C VAL A 127 2.87 -4.49 9.65
N SER A 128 3.50 -3.47 9.06
CA SER A 128 3.76 -2.20 9.74
C SER A 128 2.48 -1.46 10.13
N MET A 129 1.41 -1.60 9.35
CA MET A 129 0.10 -1.04 9.66
C MET A 129 -0.52 -1.74 10.88
N VAL A 130 -0.51 -3.07 10.92
CA VAL A 130 -0.98 -3.84 12.08
C VAL A 130 -0.14 -3.54 13.32
N LEU A 131 1.18 -3.38 13.16
CA LEU A 131 2.09 -3.00 14.24
C LEU A 131 1.71 -1.68 14.92
N VAL A 132 1.10 -0.72 14.21
CA VAL A 132 0.58 0.51 14.83
C VAL A 132 -0.55 0.20 15.82
N PHE A 133 -1.47 -0.71 15.47
CA PHE A 133 -2.55 -1.16 16.35
C PHE A 133 -2.02 -1.97 17.53
N GLU A 134 -1.10 -2.90 17.29
CA GLU A 134 -0.39 -3.63 18.35
C GLU A 134 0.25 -2.65 19.33
N SER A 135 1.04 -1.70 18.82
CA SER A 135 1.79 -0.76 19.67
C SER A 135 0.86 0.15 20.48
N ARG A 136 -0.30 0.51 19.93
CA ARG A 136 -1.33 1.25 20.67
C ARG A 136 -1.95 0.39 21.76
N SER A 137 -2.35 -0.83 21.43
CA SER A 137 -2.94 -1.80 22.36
C SER A 137 -1.98 -2.13 23.52
N SER A 138 -0.71 -2.39 23.20
CA SER A 138 0.36 -2.68 24.15
C SER A 138 0.78 -1.47 24.98
N SER A 139 0.47 -0.24 24.57
CA SER A 139 0.78 0.94 25.40
C SER A 139 -0.18 1.14 26.57
N ILE A 140 -1.31 0.44 26.59
CA ILE A 140 -2.24 0.42 27.70
C ILE A 140 -1.69 -0.55 28.76
N SER A 141 -1.26 -0.03 29.91
CA SER A 141 -0.60 -0.83 30.94
C SER A 141 -1.46 -1.97 31.48
N GLN A 142 -2.78 -1.80 31.51
CA GLN A 142 -3.72 -2.80 32.02
C GLN A 142 -4.04 -3.91 31.03
N ASN A 143 -3.59 -3.80 29.77
CA ASN A 143 -3.89 -4.78 28.75
C ASN A 143 -3.16 -6.10 29.05
N ARG A 144 -3.92 -7.17 29.30
CA ARG A 144 -3.39 -8.51 29.54
C ARG A 144 -2.64 -9.07 28.33
N PHE A 145 -3.08 -8.72 27.12
CA PHE A 145 -2.51 -9.20 25.86
C PHE A 145 -1.34 -8.35 25.35
N ARG A 146 -0.87 -7.40 26.16
CA ARG A 146 0.26 -6.53 25.83
C ARG A 146 1.53 -7.36 25.57
N ILE A 147 2.18 -7.09 24.45
CA ILE A 147 3.55 -7.52 24.20
C ILE A 147 4.48 -6.58 24.98
N LYS A 148 5.11 -7.11 26.04
CA LYS A 148 5.88 -6.31 27.00
C LYS A 148 7.31 -6.00 26.53
N THR A 149 7.95 -6.96 25.86
CA THR A 149 9.38 -6.90 25.51
C THR A 149 9.59 -6.49 24.06
N THR A 150 10.70 -5.80 23.80
CA THR A 150 11.11 -5.45 22.43
C THR A 150 11.36 -6.69 21.58
N SER A 151 12.02 -7.72 22.15
CA SER A 151 12.27 -8.99 21.45
C SER A 151 10.98 -9.73 21.12
N GLY A 152 10.00 -9.74 22.03
CA GLY A 152 8.69 -10.34 21.76
C GLY A 152 7.96 -9.65 20.61
N ARG A 153 8.05 -8.32 20.53
CA ARG A 153 7.49 -7.55 19.41
C ARG A 153 8.22 -7.85 18.11
N LEU A 154 9.55 -7.96 18.13
CA LEU A 154 10.33 -8.33 16.95
C LEU A 154 9.94 -9.72 16.45
N ILE A 155 9.87 -10.72 17.33
CA ILE A 155 9.45 -12.08 16.99
C ILE A 155 8.04 -12.08 16.39
N TRP A 156 7.08 -11.41 17.03
CA TRP A 156 5.71 -11.33 16.52
C TRP A 156 5.62 -10.66 15.14
N THR A 157 6.38 -9.58 14.94
CA THR A 157 6.45 -8.87 13.65
C THR A 157 7.09 -9.76 12.58
N SER A 158 8.17 -10.48 12.91
CA SER A 158 8.85 -11.40 12.00
C SER A 158 7.96 -12.58 11.63
N LEU A 159 7.23 -13.18 12.59
CA LEU A 159 6.29 -14.27 12.31
C LEU A 159 5.18 -13.82 11.36
N ASN A 160 4.65 -12.61 11.55
CA ASN A 160 3.67 -12.03 10.64
C ASN A 160 4.24 -11.86 9.23
N PHE A 161 5.42 -11.26 9.10
CA PHE A 161 6.06 -11.06 7.80
C PHE A 161 6.37 -12.38 7.08
N PHE A 162 7.04 -13.31 7.76
CA PHE A 162 7.41 -14.61 7.18
C PHE A 162 6.19 -15.51 6.95
N GLY A 163 5.13 -15.37 7.74
CA GLY A 163 3.87 -16.07 7.52
C GLY A 163 3.22 -15.67 6.19
N LEU A 164 3.16 -14.36 5.90
CA LEU A 164 2.64 -13.86 4.61
C LEU A 164 3.51 -14.34 3.43
N ILE A 165 4.83 -14.24 3.58
CA ILE A 165 5.77 -14.74 2.56
C ILE A 165 5.62 -16.26 2.36
N GLY A 166 5.47 -17.02 3.44
CA GLY A 166 5.30 -18.47 3.39
C GLY A 166 4.05 -18.92 2.65
N LEU A 167 2.97 -18.13 2.69
CA LEU A 167 1.76 -18.40 1.91
C LEU A 167 1.96 -18.15 0.41
N LEU A 168 2.82 -17.18 0.04
CA LEU A 168 3.10 -16.83 -1.35
C LEU A 168 4.17 -17.72 -2.01
N ILE A 169 5.17 -18.16 -1.24
CA ILE A 169 6.33 -18.93 -1.72
C ILE A 169 5.94 -20.09 -2.64
N PRO A 170 4.97 -20.95 -2.30
CA PRO A 170 4.63 -22.11 -3.14
C PRO A 170 4.31 -21.74 -4.59
N ILE A 171 3.61 -20.63 -4.81
CA ILE A 171 3.23 -20.15 -6.15
C ILE A 171 4.46 -19.69 -6.94
N LEU A 172 5.44 -19.09 -6.27
CA LEU A 172 6.66 -18.58 -6.90
C LEU A 172 7.67 -19.69 -7.24
N PHE A 173 7.61 -20.83 -6.54
CA PHE A 173 8.50 -21.97 -6.79
C PHE A 173 7.94 -22.96 -7.81
N ASP A 174 6.62 -23.07 -7.95
CA ASP A 174 5.97 -23.96 -8.92
C ASP A 174 5.21 -23.15 -9.98
N LEU A 175 5.96 -22.35 -10.74
CA LEU A 175 5.40 -21.55 -11.82
C LEU A 175 4.89 -22.46 -12.96
N PRO A 176 3.71 -22.16 -13.53
CA PRO A 176 3.19 -22.95 -14.64
C PRO A 176 4.07 -22.81 -15.89
N ASP A 177 3.95 -23.76 -16.82
CA ASP A 177 4.55 -23.63 -18.15
C ASP A 177 4.05 -22.34 -18.81
N GLN A 178 4.98 -21.41 -19.04
CA GLN A 178 4.63 -20.04 -19.39
C GLN A 178 4.04 -19.93 -20.80
N ILE A 179 4.44 -20.80 -21.74
CA ILE A 179 3.90 -20.78 -23.10
C ILE A 179 2.45 -21.26 -23.07
N ASN A 180 2.20 -22.43 -22.46
CA ASN A 180 0.85 -22.99 -22.36
C ASN A 180 -0.08 -22.09 -21.55
N ALA A 181 0.40 -21.52 -20.44
CA ALA A 181 -0.39 -20.61 -19.62
C ALA A 181 -0.80 -19.34 -20.37
N LYS A 182 0.14 -18.69 -21.08
CA LYS A 182 -0.17 -17.52 -21.91
C LYS A 182 -1.12 -17.86 -23.05
N MET A 183 -0.93 -19.01 -23.71
CA MET A 183 -1.83 -19.47 -24.77
C MET A 183 -3.24 -19.75 -24.25
N ASN A 184 -3.38 -20.26 -23.03
CA ASN A 184 -4.69 -20.43 -22.39
C ASN A 184 -5.36 -19.08 -22.07
N ILE A 185 -4.60 -18.09 -21.58
CA ILE A 185 -5.14 -16.72 -21.39
C ILE A 185 -5.65 -16.16 -22.73
N LEU A 186 -4.92 -16.36 -23.83
CA LEU A 186 -5.30 -15.88 -25.16
C LEU A 186 -6.56 -16.55 -25.74
N LYS A 187 -6.96 -17.73 -25.25
CA LYS A 187 -8.25 -18.33 -25.60
C LYS A 187 -9.42 -17.55 -25.00
N THR A 188 -9.20 -16.92 -23.85
CA THR A 188 -10.23 -16.18 -23.10
C THR A 188 -10.19 -14.68 -23.38
N ILE A 189 -8.99 -14.08 -23.50
CA ILE A 189 -8.77 -12.72 -23.99
C ILE A 189 -8.02 -12.78 -25.32
N PRO A 190 -8.72 -12.75 -26.47
CA PRO A 190 -8.04 -12.84 -27.76
C PRO A 190 -7.23 -11.59 -28.12
N CYS A 191 -7.56 -10.44 -27.53
CA CYS A 191 -6.98 -9.13 -27.79
C CYS A 191 -6.51 -8.42 -26.51
N PRO A 192 -5.48 -8.93 -25.81
CA PRO A 192 -4.83 -8.18 -24.74
C PRO A 192 -4.04 -7.00 -25.33
N THR A 193 -3.46 -6.15 -24.49
CA THR A 193 -2.56 -5.09 -24.99
C THR A 193 -1.29 -5.69 -25.60
N ILE A 194 -0.65 -4.95 -26.51
CA ILE A 194 0.54 -5.43 -27.24
C ILE A 194 1.71 -5.82 -26.31
N GLU A 195 1.76 -5.25 -25.12
CA GLU A 195 2.75 -5.59 -24.09
C GLU A 195 2.66 -7.05 -23.64
N PHE A 196 1.51 -7.70 -23.80
CA PHE A 196 1.38 -9.12 -23.51
C PHE A 196 2.36 -9.99 -24.32
N PHE A 197 2.64 -9.57 -25.55
CA PHE A 197 3.53 -10.28 -26.49
C PHE A 197 4.97 -9.76 -26.44
N THR A 198 5.15 -8.46 -26.18
CA THR A 198 6.44 -7.78 -26.31
C THR A 198 7.22 -7.67 -25.00
N GLN A 199 6.55 -7.83 -23.85
CA GLN A 199 7.16 -7.71 -22.52
C GLN A 199 7.34 -9.08 -21.86
N PRO A 200 8.23 -9.20 -20.85
CA PRO A 200 8.46 -10.45 -20.12
C PRO A 200 7.33 -10.72 -19.13
N VAL A 201 6.10 -10.91 -19.65
CA VAL A 201 4.92 -11.28 -18.88
C VAL A 201 5.17 -12.61 -18.20
N LEU A 202 4.90 -12.65 -16.90
CA LEU A 202 4.94 -13.81 -16.06
C LEU A 202 3.51 -14.17 -15.66
N VAL A 203 3.11 -15.41 -15.87
CA VAL A 203 1.90 -15.99 -15.30
C VAL A 203 2.30 -16.68 -14.00
N LEU A 204 1.80 -16.18 -12.87
CA LEU A 204 2.12 -16.69 -11.53
C LEU A 204 1.32 -17.97 -11.21
N ALA A 205 0.06 -18.03 -11.62
CA ALA A 205 -0.79 -19.19 -11.42
C ALA A 205 -1.71 -19.39 -12.63
N SER A 206 -1.86 -20.65 -13.05
CA SER A 206 -2.78 -21.07 -14.10
C SER A 206 -4.03 -21.75 -13.51
N GLU A 207 -5.06 -21.91 -14.35
CA GLU A 207 -6.30 -22.59 -13.98
C GLU A 207 -6.05 -23.94 -13.30
N GLY A 208 -6.83 -24.23 -12.25
CA GLY A 208 -6.75 -25.47 -11.48
C GLY A 208 -6.27 -25.27 -10.04
N PHE A 209 -5.35 -26.11 -9.59
CA PHE A 209 -4.90 -26.14 -8.19
C PHE A 209 -4.25 -24.82 -7.75
N TRP A 210 -3.31 -24.27 -8.53
CA TRP A 210 -2.56 -23.08 -8.15
C TRP A 210 -3.39 -21.80 -8.14
N GLU A 211 -4.31 -21.62 -9.10
CA GLU A 211 -5.29 -20.51 -9.03
C GLU A 211 -6.16 -20.62 -7.76
N THR A 212 -6.62 -21.84 -7.45
CA THR A 212 -7.44 -22.10 -6.26
C THR A 212 -6.64 -21.82 -4.99
N TYR A 213 -5.38 -22.29 -4.92
CA TYR A 213 -4.48 -22.05 -3.81
C TYR A 213 -4.21 -20.55 -3.63
N ASP A 214 -3.87 -19.81 -4.69
CA ASP A 214 -3.63 -18.36 -4.63
C ASP A 214 -4.83 -17.61 -4.08
N LYS A 215 -6.03 -17.94 -4.58
CA LYS A 215 -7.29 -17.35 -4.09
C LYS A 215 -7.47 -17.59 -2.59
N TYR A 216 -7.32 -18.84 -2.11
CA TYR A 216 -7.49 -19.16 -0.69
C TYR A 216 -6.36 -18.61 0.18
N ALA A 217 -5.13 -18.54 -0.34
CA ALA A 217 -4.00 -17.90 0.33
C ALA A 217 -4.28 -16.40 0.53
N CYS A 218 -4.72 -15.70 -0.52
CA CYS A 218 -5.14 -14.30 -0.45
C CYS A 218 -6.27 -14.07 0.56
N ILE A 219 -7.31 -14.92 0.56
CA ILE A 219 -8.41 -14.85 1.53
C ILE A 219 -7.90 -15.09 2.96
N THR A 220 -6.99 -16.05 3.16
CA THR A 220 -6.43 -16.38 4.47
C THR A 220 -5.57 -15.24 5.01
N MET A 221 -4.69 -14.66 4.17
CA MET A 221 -3.91 -13.46 4.51
C MET A 221 -4.84 -12.32 4.91
N TYR A 222 -5.87 -12.06 4.10
CA TYR A 222 -6.85 -11.02 4.33
C TYR A 222 -7.59 -11.17 5.68
N ILE A 223 -8.15 -12.36 5.94
CA ILE A 223 -8.87 -12.66 7.18
C ILE A 223 -7.92 -12.58 8.38
N GLY A 224 -6.70 -13.14 8.27
CA GLY A 224 -5.69 -13.11 9.31
C GLY A 224 -5.36 -11.68 9.72
N LEU A 225 -4.95 -10.85 8.77
CA LEU A 225 -4.59 -9.45 9.02
C LEU A 225 -5.77 -8.63 9.59
N THR A 226 -6.96 -8.82 9.03
CA THR A 226 -8.17 -8.15 9.52
C THR A 226 -8.49 -8.58 10.95
N SER A 227 -8.36 -9.86 11.27
CA SER A 227 -8.59 -10.38 12.62
C SER A 227 -7.63 -9.80 13.65
N GLU A 228 -6.35 -9.60 13.30
CA GLU A 228 -5.37 -8.96 14.19
C GLU A 228 -5.74 -7.50 14.45
N VAL A 229 -6.09 -6.74 13.41
CA VAL A 229 -6.54 -5.34 13.57
C VAL A 229 -7.78 -5.27 14.44
N LEU A 230 -8.78 -6.14 14.20
CA LEU A 230 -10.00 -6.21 15.01
C LEU A 230 -9.68 -6.56 16.46
N PHE A 231 -8.80 -7.53 16.69
CA PHE A 231 -8.38 -7.95 18.03
C PHE A 231 -7.72 -6.80 18.81
N PHE A 232 -6.73 -6.13 18.25
CA PHE A 232 -6.05 -5.02 18.92
C PHE A 232 -6.98 -3.81 19.12
N THR A 233 -7.86 -3.55 18.15
CA THR A 233 -8.90 -2.51 18.27
C THR A 233 -9.87 -2.84 19.40
N SER A 234 -10.31 -4.09 19.51
CA SER A 234 -11.20 -4.57 20.57
C SER A 234 -10.55 -4.44 21.95
N CYS A 235 -9.27 -4.78 22.07
CA CYS A 235 -8.49 -4.54 23.29
C CYS A 235 -8.47 -3.05 23.66
N CYS A 236 -8.21 -2.17 22.68
CA CYS A 236 -8.22 -0.73 22.93
C CYS A 236 -9.61 -0.25 23.41
N ILE A 237 -10.69 -0.69 22.76
CA ILE A 237 -12.06 -0.33 23.14
C ILE A 237 -12.37 -0.78 24.56
N TYR A 238 -12.11 -2.05 24.88
CA TYR A 238 -12.39 -2.62 26.18
C TYR A 238 -11.66 -1.86 27.30
N TYR A 239 -10.35 -1.67 27.18
CA TYR A 239 -9.57 -1.04 28.25
C TYR A 239 -9.74 0.48 28.32
N LEU A 240 -10.01 1.17 27.20
CA LEU A 240 -10.19 2.62 27.21
C LEU A 240 -11.60 3.07 27.59
N PHE A 241 -12.63 2.25 27.36
CA PHE A 241 -14.03 2.65 27.58
C PHE A 241 -14.74 1.82 28.66
N ILE A 242 -14.53 0.50 28.68
CA ILE A 242 -15.33 -0.42 29.52
C ILE A 242 -14.67 -0.65 30.88
N SER A 243 -13.35 -0.83 30.91
CA SER A 243 -12.60 -1.08 32.14
C SER A 243 -12.73 0.10 33.13
N LYS A 244 -13.14 -0.20 34.37
CA LYS A 244 -13.31 0.76 35.47
C LYS A 244 -12.04 1.00 36.29
N ASN A 245 -10.87 0.59 35.79
CA ASN A 245 -9.64 0.62 36.57
C ASN A 245 -9.14 2.05 36.89
N ILE A 246 -8.90 2.31 38.18
CA ILE A 246 -8.62 3.64 38.77
C ILE A 246 -7.15 4.07 38.57
N GLN A 247 -6.28 3.20 38.06
CA GLN A 247 -4.84 3.44 37.98
C GLN A 247 -4.39 4.52 36.97
N VAL A 248 -5.27 5.03 36.11
CA VAL A 248 -4.94 6.05 35.10
C VAL A 248 -5.81 7.27 35.31
N SER A 249 -5.19 8.44 35.40
CA SER A 249 -5.91 9.70 35.58
C SER A 249 -6.86 9.99 34.40
N CYS A 250 -7.94 10.73 34.67
CA CYS A 250 -8.91 11.15 33.65
C CYS A 250 -8.24 11.88 32.48
N GLN A 251 -7.21 12.69 32.75
CA GLN A 251 -6.48 13.42 31.72
C GLN A 251 -5.69 12.48 30.79
N THR A 252 -4.96 11.51 31.36
CA THR A 252 -4.21 10.52 30.58
C THR A 252 -5.15 9.63 29.77
N ARG A 253 -6.29 9.22 30.33
CA ARG A 253 -7.30 8.43 29.61
C ARG A 253 -7.88 9.18 28.42
N ARG A 254 -8.26 10.46 28.58
CA ARG A 254 -8.75 11.31 27.47
C ARG A 254 -7.74 11.43 26.33
N LEU A 255 -6.46 11.52 26.67
CA LEU A 255 -5.37 11.63 25.71
C LEU A 255 -5.13 10.32 24.94
N GLN A 256 -5.19 9.18 25.63
CA GLN A 256 -5.13 7.86 25.00
C GLN A 256 -6.29 7.62 24.05
N ILE A 257 -7.52 8.01 24.43
CA ILE A 257 -8.71 7.94 23.58
C ILE A 257 -8.52 8.78 22.30
N ARG A 258 -8.03 10.02 22.43
CA ARG A 258 -7.78 10.89 21.27
C ARG A 258 -6.73 10.29 20.32
N CYS A 259 -5.67 9.69 20.86
CA CYS A 259 -4.66 9.00 20.08
C CYS A 259 -5.24 7.77 19.37
N PHE A 260 -6.07 6.98 20.05
CA PHE A 260 -6.75 5.81 19.49
C PHE A 260 -7.67 6.17 18.33
N TYR A 261 -8.56 7.17 18.49
CA TYR A 261 -9.35 7.68 17.37
C TYR A 261 -8.48 8.14 16.20
N GLY A 262 -7.31 8.73 16.52
CA GLY A 262 -6.39 9.14 15.49
C GLY A 262 -5.82 7.98 14.66
N ILE A 263 -5.51 6.86 15.31
CA ILE A 263 -5.03 5.65 14.66
C ILE A 263 -6.12 4.97 13.84
N VAL A 264 -7.36 4.93 14.33
CA VAL A 264 -8.49 4.38 13.58
C VAL A 264 -8.75 5.23 12.32
N LEU A 265 -8.86 6.54 12.46
CA LEU A 265 -9.14 7.43 11.32
C LEU A 265 -8.02 7.44 10.28
N GLN A 266 -6.74 7.45 10.69
CA GLN A 266 -5.64 7.43 9.74
C GLN A 266 -5.54 6.10 8.95
N THR A 267 -6.13 5.03 9.49
CA THR A 267 -6.11 3.68 8.91
C THR A 267 -7.28 3.50 7.97
N LEU A 268 -8.47 3.97 8.36
CA LEU A 268 -9.68 3.88 7.54
C LEU A 268 -9.53 4.59 6.20
N ILE A 269 -8.89 5.76 6.16
CA ILE A 269 -8.74 6.54 4.92
C ILE A 269 -7.98 5.75 3.83
N PRO A 270 -6.75 5.23 4.07
CA PRO A 270 -6.04 4.39 3.11
C PRO A 270 -6.76 3.08 2.77
N VAL A 271 -7.40 2.45 3.77
CA VAL A 271 -8.19 1.23 3.57
C VAL A 271 -9.31 1.47 2.56
N CYS A 272 -10.11 2.52 2.73
CA CYS A 272 -11.16 2.83 1.78
C CYS A 272 -10.64 3.08 0.35
N LEU A 273 -9.49 3.74 0.21
CA LEU A 273 -8.86 3.99 -1.09
C LEU A 273 -8.40 2.72 -1.81
N THR A 274 -8.18 1.63 -1.08
CA THR A 274 -7.76 0.35 -1.65
C THR A 274 -8.94 -0.59 -1.87
N PHE A 275 -9.82 -0.70 -0.88
CA PHE A 275 -10.93 -1.64 -0.92
C PHE A 275 -12.00 -1.28 -1.95
N ILE A 276 -12.37 -0.01 -2.03
CA ILE A 276 -13.44 0.42 -2.94
C ILE A 276 -13.07 0.08 -4.39
N PRO A 277 -11.90 0.47 -4.93
CA PRO A 277 -11.50 0.10 -6.28
C PRO A 277 -11.43 -1.41 -6.52
N LEU A 278 -10.87 -2.18 -5.57
CA LEU A 278 -10.79 -3.63 -5.70
C LEU A 278 -12.17 -4.28 -5.78
N THR A 279 -13.12 -3.86 -4.93
CA THR A 279 -14.49 -4.42 -4.95
C THR A 279 -15.25 -4.06 -6.23
N VAL A 280 -15.05 -2.85 -6.77
CA VAL A 280 -15.66 -2.46 -8.04
C VAL A 280 -15.13 -3.35 -9.17
N SER A 281 -13.82 -3.61 -9.20
CA SER A 281 -13.20 -4.44 -10.23
C SER A 281 -13.49 -5.94 -10.11
N MET A 282 -13.83 -6.43 -8.92
CA MET A 282 -14.22 -7.83 -8.71
C MET A 282 -15.70 -8.12 -8.99
N ASN A 283 -16.56 -7.11 -9.18
CA ASN A 283 -18.01 -7.30 -9.38
C ASN A 283 -18.43 -7.55 -10.84
N HIS A 284 -17.47 -7.68 -11.76
CA HIS A 284 -17.74 -8.09 -13.14
C HIS A 284 -17.82 -9.65 -13.22
N SER A 285 -18.23 -10.27 -14.34
CA SER A 285 -18.28 -11.75 -14.50
C SER A 285 -17.28 -12.33 -15.53
N LYS A 286 -16.54 -13.40 -15.18
CA LYS A 286 -15.49 -14.04 -16.01
C LYS A 286 -16.01 -14.43 -17.39
N GLY A 287 -15.55 -13.72 -18.42
CA GLY A 287 -15.85 -14.01 -19.82
C GLY A 287 -16.00 -12.77 -20.73
N GLU A 288 -16.37 -11.62 -20.18
CA GLU A 288 -16.54 -10.34 -20.91
C GLU A 288 -15.67 -9.20 -20.30
N GLU A 289 -14.66 -9.57 -19.52
CA GLU A 289 -14.40 -8.92 -18.22
C GLU A 289 -13.03 -8.24 -18.08
N TYR A 290 -12.11 -8.47 -19.01
CA TYR A 290 -10.78 -7.88 -18.97
C TYR A 290 -10.83 -6.43 -19.42
N ASN A 291 -10.53 -5.51 -18.51
CA ASN A 291 -10.49 -4.08 -18.75
C ASN A 291 -9.16 -3.50 -18.25
N GLN A 292 -8.22 -3.30 -19.17
CA GLN A 292 -6.88 -2.81 -18.83
C GLN A 292 -6.88 -1.39 -18.23
N PRO A 293 -7.66 -0.41 -18.74
CA PRO A 293 -7.85 0.88 -18.09
C PRO A 293 -8.26 0.76 -16.62
N GLU A 294 -9.23 -0.12 -16.33
CA GLU A 294 -9.70 -0.33 -14.97
C GLU A 294 -8.61 -0.93 -14.07
N THR A 295 -7.90 -1.95 -14.57
CA THR A 295 -6.79 -2.58 -13.84
C THR A 295 -5.68 -1.57 -13.53
N ASN A 296 -5.33 -0.73 -14.51
CA ASN A 296 -4.36 0.36 -14.33
C ASN A 296 -4.84 1.37 -13.28
N MET A 297 -6.13 1.73 -13.28
CA MET A 297 -6.70 2.66 -12.29
C MET A 297 -6.70 2.07 -10.88
N VAL A 298 -7.01 0.78 -10.72
CA VAL A 298 -6.87 0.08 -9.43
C VAL A 298 -5.43 0.18 -8.93
N PHE A 299 -4.45 -0.09 -9.78
CA PHE A 299 -3.06 0.04 -9.37
C PHE A 299 -2.67 1.49 -8.98
N ILE A 300 -3.15 2.50 -9.71
CA ILE A 300 -2.96 3.91 -9.35
C ILE A 300 -3.54 4.21 -7.97
N THR A 301 -4.72 3.67 -7.63
CA THR A 301 -5.29 3.82 -6.28
C THR A 301 -4.46 3.12 -5.20
N LEU A 302 -3.84 1.98 -5.52
CA LEU A 302 -2.88 1.30 -4.63
C LEU A 302 -1.61 2.14 -4.40
N CYS A 303 -1.16 2.92 -5.38
CA CYS A 303 -0.08 3.90 -5.17
C CYS A 303 -0.54 5.06 -4.26
N LEU A 304 -1.76 5.58 -4.49
CA LEU A 304 -2.31 6.71 -3.72
C LEU A 304 -2.53 6.38 -2.23
N GLN A 305 -2.86 5.14 -1.86
CA GLN A 305 -3.04 4.78 -0.44
C GLN A 305 -1.78 4.99 0.41
N ASN A 306 -0.58 4.80 -0.17
CA ASN A 306 0.69 5.00 0.53
C ASN A 306 0.86 6.48 0.91
N SER A 307 0.51 7.37 -0.01
CA SER A 307 0.50 8.82 0.19
C SER A 307 -0.58 9.25 1.18
N ALA A 308 -1.78 8.68 1.04
CA ALA A 308 -2.90 8.96 1.92
C ALA A 308 -2.60 8.55 3.36
N THR A 309 -1.85 7.46 3.58
CA THR A 309 -1.43 7.01 4.91
C THR A 309 -0.58 8.08 5.60
N SER A 310 0.49 8.54 4.94
CA SER A 310 1.37 9.58 5.48
C SER A 310 0.64 10.92 5.70
N LEU A 311 -0.19 11.32 4.74
CA LEU A 311 -0.99 12.53 4.86
C LEU A 311 -1.99 12.45 6.02
N SER A 312 -2.63 11.29 6.21
CA SER A 312 -3.57 11.07 7.30
C SER A 312 -2.90 11.14 8.67
N ILE A 313 -1.66 10.63 8.81
CA ILE A 313 -0.87 10.80 10.04
C ILE A 313 -0.75 12.30 10.37
N LEU A 314 -0.37 13.14 9.40
CA LEU A 314 -0.20 14.59 9.60
C LEU A 314 -1.51 15.30 9.99
N ILE A 315 -2.62 14.95 9.34
CA ILE A 315 -3.91 15.64 9.49
C ILE A 315 -4.68 15.17 10.72
N VAL A 316 -4.56 13.91 11.11
CA VAL A 316 -5.40 13.39 12.19
C VAL A 316 -4.82 13.73 13.56
N HIS A 317 -3.49 13.59 13.73
CA HIS A 317 -2.83 13.79 15.02
C HIS A 317 -2.68 15.27 15.38
N GLN A 318 -3.22 15.65 16.55
CA GLN A 318 -3.25 17.04 17.01
C GLN A 318 -1.86 17.71 17.09
N PRO A 319 -0.78 17.07 17.59
CA PRO A 319 0.54 17.69 17.67
C PRO A 319 1.09 18.08 16.29
N TYR A 320 0.90 17.23 15.29
CA TYR A 320 1.39 17.46 13.93
C TYR A 320 0.57 18.55 13.24
N ARG A 321 -0.76 18.51 13.34
CA ARG A 321 -1.62 19.60 12.86
C ARG A 321 -1.25 20.96 13.44
N ARG A 322 -0.98 21.04 14.75
CA ARG A 322 -0.56 22.29 15.40
C ARG A 322 0.74 22.81 14.78
N PHE A 323 1.73 21.95 14.60
CA PHE A 323 2.99 22.32 13.94
C PHE A 323 2.78 22.85 12.52
N LEU A 324 1.97 22.17 11.70
CA LEU A 324 1.65 22.61 10.34
C LEU A 324 0.95 23.97 10.34
N LYS A 325 -0.05 24.15 11.21
CA LYS A 325 -0.76 25.42 11.40
C LYS A 325 0.18 26.56 11.78
N THR A 326 1.12 26.33 12.71
CA THR A 326 2.13 27.33 13.07
C THR A 326 3.01 27.71 11.89
N LYS A 327 3.48 26.75 11.08
CA LYS A 327 4.33 27.04 9.92
C LYS A 327 3.59 27.73 8.78
N LEU A 328 2.32 27.38 8.54
CA LEU A 328 1.49 27.97 7.49
C LEU A 328 0.97 29.37 7.86
N TRP A 329 0.58 29.60 9.12
CA TRP A 329 0.00 30.88 9.57
C TRP A 329 1.00 31.87 10.19
N CYS A 330 2.13 31.46 10.76
CA CYS A 330 3.12 32.43 11.26
C CYS A 330 3.90 33.15 10.14
N LYS A 331 3.89 32.63 8.89
CA LYS A 331 4.41 33.39 7.74
C LYS A 331 3.57 34.65 7.43
N LYS A 332 2.27 34.67 7.78
CA LYS A 332 1.41 35.85 7.55
C LYS A 332 1.59 37.00 8.56
N LYS A 333 2.13 36.73 9.76
CA LYS A 333 2.28 37.76 10.82
C LYS A 333 3.62 38.51 10.83
N LYS A 334 4.56 38.20 9.92
CA LYS A 334 5.89 38.85 9.89
C LYS A 334 6.00 40.09 8.99
N ILE A 335 4.90 40.54 8.36
CA ILE A 335 4.83 41.75 7.53
C ILE A 335 3.88 42.79 8.19
N SER A 336 4.21 43.19 9.41
CA SER A 336 3.74 44.45 9.97
C SER A 336 4.86 44.99 10.85
N LYS A 337 5.94 45.45 10.21
CA LYS A 337 6.98 46.20 10.92
C LYS A 337 6.37 47.51 11.38
N ILE A 338 6.43 47.69 12.69
CA ILE A 338 6.10 48.87 13.48
C ILE A 338 6.70 50.12 12.83
N VAL A 339 5.85 51.06 12.41
CA VAL A 339 6.27 52.45 12.17
C VAL A 339 6.29 53.13 13.54
N HIS A 340 7.47 53.39 14.05
CA HIS A 340 7.63 54.36 15.14
C HIS A 340 7.34 55.75 14.55
N VAL A 341 6.22 56.35 14.93
CA VAL A 341 6.04 57.80 14.79
C VAL A 341 6.52 58.42 16.10
N SER A 342 7.69 59.04 16.05
CA SER A 342 8.17 59.95 17.08
C SER A 342 7.33 61.23 17.03
N SER A 343 6.50 61.45 18.04
CA SER A 343 5.89 62.77 18.28
C SER A 343 6.94 63.68 18.93
N HIS A 344 7.51 64.59 18.16
CA HIS A 344 8.13 65.80 18.70
C HIS A 344 7.02 66.78 19.10
N SER A 345 6.99 67.11 20.39
CA SER A 345 6.28 68.28 20.92
C SER A 345 7.29 69.41 21.13
N LEU A 346 7.13 70.48 20.35
CA LEU A 346 7.41 71.86 20.74
C LEU A 346 6.51 72.77 19.89
#